data_AF-A0A1W9J536-F1
#
_entry.id   AF-A0A1W9J536-F1
#
_cell.length_a   1.000
_cell.length_b   1.000
_cell.length_c   1.000
_cell.angle_alpha   90.00
_cell.angle_beta   90.00
_cell.angle_gamma   90.00
#
_symmetry.space_group_name_H-M   'P 1'
#
loop_
_entity.id
_entity.type
_entity.pdbx_description
1 polymer ?
#
loop_
_entity_poly.entity_id
_entity_poly.type
_entity_poly.pdbx_seq_one_letter_code
_entity_poly.pdbx_strand_id
1 'polypeptide(L)' 'MPKKPRSSRKASPAGPEHSRPKQVREEIRSLAYELYCQCGHEDGHDLDHWMEAERRVLEHQAQPKSRG' A
#
# COMPACT_ATOMS: atom_id res chain seq x y z
N MET A 1 33.61 -35.90 5.36
CA MET A 1 33.81 -35.12 6.61
C MET A 1 33.02 -33.81 6.51
N PRO A 2 32.26 -33.41 7.55
CA PRO A 2 31.19 -32.41 7.44
C PRO A 2 31.60 -31.01 7.91
N LYS A 3 31.10 -29.94 7.28
CA LYS A 3 30.90 -28.62 7.93
C LYS A 3 29.69 -27.84 7.37
N LYS A 4 28.56 -28.01 8.06
CA LYS A 4 27.54 -27.02 8.48
C LYS A 4 26.58 -26.41 7.42
N PRO A 5 25.26 -26.69 7.51
CA PRO A 5 24.25 -25.81 6.92
C PRO A 5 24.18 -24.52 7.75
N ARG A 6 24.52 -23.37 7.16
CA ARG A 6 24.46 -22.09 7.87
C ARG A 6 23.04 -21.54 7.82
N SER A 7 22.33 -21.84 8.91
CA SER A 7 21.49 -20.91 9.65
C SER A 7 20.49 -20.10 8.81
N SER A 8 19.30 -20.68 8.65
CA SER A 8 18.06 -20.07 9.14
C SER A 8 18.11 -18.55 9.32
N ARG A 9 17.66 -17.81 8.30
CA ARG A 9 16.98 -16.54 8.53
C ARG A 9 15.57 -16.64 7.96
N LYS A 10 14.79 -17.42 8.71
CA LYS A 10 13.36 -17.23 8.99
C LYS A 10 12.62 -16.46 7.89
N ALA A 11 12.06 -17.20 6.93
CA ALA A 11 10.82 -16.79 6.31
C ALA A 11 9.83 -16.52 7.45
N SER A 12 9.64 -15.25 7.79
CA SER A 12 8.56 -14.87 8.69
C SER A 12 7.29 -15.01 7.89
N PRO A 13 6.35 -15.90 8.25
CA PRO A 13 5.03 -15.86 7.66
C PRO A 13 4.44 -14.53 8.11
N ALA A 14 4.36 -13.58 7.19
CA ALA A 14 3.58 -12.37 7.38
C ALA A 14 2.15 -12.84 7.63
N GLY A 15 1.78 -12.94 8.91
CA GLY A 15 0.41 -13.26 9.30
C GLY A 15 -0.54 -12.24 8.69
N PRO A 16 -1.76 -12.65 8.31
CA PRO A 16 -2.73 -11.77 7.62
C PRO A 16 -3.20 -10.56 8.44
N GLU A 17 -2.78 -10.43 9.70
CA GLU A 17 -3.24 -9.40 10.62
C GLU A 17 -2.46 -8.07 10.55
N HIS A 18 -1.25 -8.06 9.98
CA HIS A 18 -0.49 -6.82 9.75
C HIS A 18 -0.68 -6.25 8.33
N SER A 19 -1.54 -6.88 7.52
CA SER A 19 -1.64 -6.61 6.09
C SER A 19 -2.56 -5.44 5.77
N ARG A 20 -3.62 -5.23 6.55
CA ARG A 20 -4.65 -4.23 6.22
C ARG A 20 -4.12 -2.79 6.17
N PRO A 21 -3.38 -2.26 7.18
CA PRO A 21 -2.83 -0.91 7.10
C PRO A 21 -1.70 -0.78 6.06
N LYS A 22 -1.02 -1.89 5.71
CA LYS A 22 -0.03 -1.88 4.62
C LYS A 22 -0.71 -1.79 3.26
N GLN A 23 -1.75 -2.59 3.06
CA GLN A 23 -2.56 -2.61 1.84
C GLN A 23 -3.22 -1.26 1.58
N VAL A 24 -3.78 -0.62 2.62
CA VAL A 24 -4.31 0.76 2.53
C VAL A 24 -3.24 1.74 2.03
N ARG A 25 -2.02 1.69 2.58
CA ARG A 25 -0.92 2.59 2.17
C ARG A 25 -0.47 2.32 0.73
N GLU A 26 -0.46 1.06 0.31
CA GLU A 26 -0.14 0.70 -1.06
C GLU A 26 -1.21 1.21 -2.04
N GLU A 27 -2.49 1.08 -1.69
CA GLU A 27 -3.62 1.64 -2.47
C GLU A 27 -3.52 3.16 -2.58
N ILE A 28 -3.23 3.87 -1.48
CA ILE A 28 -3.04 5.33 -1.47
C ILE A 28 -1.89 5.71 -2.40
N ARG A 29 -0.76 5.01 -2.30
CA ARG A 29 0.41 5.28 -3.14
C ARG A 29 0.12 5.07 -4.63
N SER A 30 -0.52 3.97 -4.98
CA SER A 30 -0.89 3.68 -6.37
C SER A 30 -1.85 4.72 -6.93
N LEU A 31 -2.85 5.12 -6.15
CA LEU A 31 -3.83 6.11 -6.56
C LEU A 31 -3.22 7.52 -6.68
N ALA A 32 -2.36 7.93 -5.76
CA ALA A 32 -1.65 9.20 -5.83
C ALA A 32 -0.76 9.29 -7.08
N TYR A 33 -0.06 8.20 -7.41
CA TYR A 33 0.75 8.12 -8.63
C TYR A 33 -0.11 8.21 -9.90
N GLU A 34 -1.26 7.53 -9.92
CA GLU A 34 -2.19 7.61 -11.05
C GLU A 34 -2.75 9.02 -11.24
N LEU A 35 -3.07 9.72 -10.14
CA LEU A 35 -3.52 11.12 -10.18
C LEU A 35 -2.43 12.05 -10.71
N TYR A 36 -1.19 11.87 -10.24
CA TYR A 36 -0.04 12.63 -10.72
C TYR A 36 0.23 12.41 -12.22
N CYS A 37 0.13 11.18 -12.72
CA CYS A 37 0.22 10.91 -14.16
C CYS A 37 -0.94 11.53 -14.95
N GLN A 38 -2.16 11.52 -14.43
CA GLN A 38 -3.34 12.10 -15.10
C GLN A 38 -3.28 13.62 -15.18
N CYS A 39 -2.73 14.30 -14.16
CA CYS A 39 -2.54 15.75 -14.15
C CYS A 39 -1.37 16.24 -15.02
N GLY A 40 -0.78 15.38 -15.85
CA GLY A 40 0.28 15.80 -16.77
C GLY A 40 1.62 16.07 -16.09
N HIS A 41 1.85 15.46 -14.91
CA HIS A 41 3.12 15.57 -14.19
C HIS A 41 3.44 16.99 -13.72
N GLU A 42 2.41 17.79 -13.40
CA GLU A 42 2.59 19.13 -12.84
C GLU A 42 3.31 19.05 -11.48
N ASP A 43 4.57 19.52 -11.47
CA ASP A 43 5.38 19.65 -10.25
C ASP A 43 4.69 20.57 -9.24
N GLY A 44 4.58 20.12 -7.98
CA GLY A 44 4.02 20.89 -6.88
C GLY A 44 2.64 20.44 -6.41
N HIS A 45 2.00 19.50 -7.12
CA HIS A 45 0.71 18.92 -6.74
C HIS A 45 0.82 17.54 -6.10
N ASP A 46 2.02 16.98 -5.92
CA ASP A 46 2.25 15.65 -5.37
C ASP A 46 1.57 15.43 -4.01
N LEU A 47 1.64 16.44 -3.13
CA LEU A 47 0.99 16.39 -1.81
C LEU A 47 -0.53 16.44 -1.92
N ASP A 48 -1.06 17.21 -2.87
CA ASP A 48 -2.50 17.32 -3.10
C ASP A 48 -3.06 16.00 -3.65
N HIS A 49 -2.37 15.42 -4.64
CA HIS A 49 -2.67 14.09 -5.18
C HIS A 49 -2.59 13.00 -4.10
N TRP A 50 -1.62 13.09 -3.19
CA TRP A 50 -1.52 12.17 -2.06
C TRP A 50 -2.70 12.30 -1.10
N MET A 51 -3.08 13.53 -0.72
CA MET A 51 -4.22 13.77 0.17
C MET A 51 -5.55 13.33 -0.45
N GLU A 52 -5.75 13.61 -1.74
CA GLU A 52 -6.94 13.17 -2.47
C GLU A 52 -7.00 11.64 -2.56
N ALA A 53 -5.86 10.99 -2.83
CA ALA A 53 -5.77 9.53 -2.82
C ALA A 53 -6.08 8.95 -1.43
N GLU A 54 -5.54 9.52 -0.37
CA GLU A 54 -5.81 9.11 1.00
C GLU A 54 -7.30 9.22 1.35
N ARG A 55 -7.93 10.35 1.01
CA ARG A 55 -9.37 10.56 1.21
C ARG A 55 -10.20 9.51 0.48
N ARG A 56 -9.91 9.26 -0.80
CA ARG A 56 -10.65 8.28 -1.61
C ARG A 56 -10.50 6.86 -1.08
N VAL A 57 -9.29 6.45 -0.69
CA VAL A 57 -9.05 5.13 -0.13
C VAL A 57 -9.75 5.00 1.21
N LEU A 58 -9.62 5.98 2.11
CA LEU A 58 -10.30 5.96 3.41
C LEU A 58 -11.82 5.90 3.25
N GLU A 59 -12.40 6.64 2.31
CA GLU A 59 -13.83 6.56 2.01
C GLU A 59 -14.21 5.14 1.54
N HIS A 60 -13.46 4.55 0.60
CA HIS A 60 -13.68 3.18 0.13
C HIS A 60 -13.51 2.11 1.22
N GLN A 61 -12.67 2.35 2.23
CA GLN A 61 -12.44 1.43 3.36
C GLN A 61 -13.51 1.62 4.45
N ALA A 62 -14.03 2.84 4.59
CA ALA A 62 -15.10 3.21 5.52
C ALA A 62 -16.46 2.76 5.01
N GLN A 63 -16.65 2.65 3.69
CA GLN A 63 -17.79 1.95 3.11
C GLN A 63 -17.54 0.46 3.34
N PRO A 64 -18.27 -0.24 4.23
CA PRO A 64 -18.22 -1.68 4.23
C PRO A 64 -18.73 -2.08 2.85
N LYS A 65 -17.84 -2.59 1.98
CA LYS A 65 -18.27 -3.30 0.79
C LYS A 65 -19.29 -4.32 1.28
N SER A 66 -20.58 -4.05 1.05
CA SER A 66 -21.60 -5.06 1.12
C SER A 66 -21.13 -6.13 0.16
N ARG A 67 -20.52 -7.18 0.71
CA ARG A 67 -20.22 -8.42 0.01
C ARG A 67 -21.58 -8.96 -0.43
N GLY A 68 -21.97 -8.61 -1.65
CA GLY A 68 -23.03 -9.29 -2.39
C GLY A 68 -22.57 -10.67 -2.83
#